data_AF-A0A7C5Y8F3-F1
#
_entry.id   AF-A0A7C5Y8F3-F1
#
_cell.length_a   1.000
_cell.length_b   1.000
_cell.length_c   1.000
_cell.angle_alpha   90.00
_cell.angle_beta   90.00
_cell.angle_gamma   90.00
#
_symmetry.space_group_name_H-M   'P 1'
#
loop_
_entity.id
_entity.type
_entity.pdbx_description
1 polymer ?
#
loop_
_entity_poly.entity_id
_entity_poly.type
_entity_poly.pdbx_seq_one_letter_code
_entity_poly.pdbx_strand_id
1 'polypeptide(L)'
;MKKGFTLIELLIVLSIIAALMTVATPVGINALAQAKATSVASNFRTLQQGVTQMLMLEKNPPTSGDIVAYLVSNKYISSYPQGFQITYNTTEKAYIITYLNADVDPVKVKSLNQSVELDSSNKLIIKVPIM
;
A
#
# COMPACT_ATOMS: atom_id res chain seq x y z
N MET A 1 41.13 -42.64 13.72
CA MET A 1 41.68 -41.33 13.32
C MET A 1 40.53 -40.49 12.77
N LYS A 2 40.15 -39.39 13.44
CA LYS A 2 39.11 -38.49 12.93
C LYS A 2 39.78 -37.49 11.99
N LYS A 3 39.42 -37.50 10.71
CA LYS A 3 39.86 -36.46 9.75
C LYS A 3 39.10 -35.17 10.08
N GLY A 4 39.85 -34.10 10.38
CA GLY A 4 39.31 -32.75 10.53
C GLY A 4 39.25 -32.04 9.18
N PHE A 5 38.32 -31.09 9.05
CA PHE A 5 38.29 -30.15 7.92
C PHE A 5 39.48 -29.20 7.98
N THR A 6 40.01 -28.83 6.82
CA THR A 6 41.07 -27.82 6.71
C THR A 6 40.47 -26.41 6.77
N LEU A 7 41.26 -25.45 7.25
CA LEU A 7 40.85 -24.03 7.26
C LEU A 7 40.57 -23.51 5.85
N ILE A 8 41.35 -23.97 4.86
CA ILE A 8 41.18 -23.52 3.46
C ILE A 8 39.87 -24.03 2.86
N GLU A 9 39.46 -25.26 3.17
CA GLU A 9 38.16 -25.80 2.74
C GLU A 9 37.02 -24.97 3.31
N LEU A 10 37.09 -24.61 4.60
CA LEU A 10 36.07 -23.75 5.21
C LEU A 10 36.03 -22.35 4.58
N LEU A 11 37.20 -21.76 4.29
CA LEU A 11 37.29 -20.43 3.68
C LEU A 11 36.71 -20.39 2.27
N ILE A 12 37.01 -21.41 1.45
CA ILE A 12 36.47 -21.50 0.09
C ILE A 12 34.93 -21.67 0.15
N VAL A 13 34.44 -22.52 1.05
CA VAL A 13 32.99 -22.73 1.23
C VAL A 13 32.28 -21.44 1.64
N LEU A 14 32.80 -20.71 2.63
CA LEU A 14 32.23 -19.43 3.06
C LEU A 14 32.27 -18.39 1.92
N SER A 15 33.35 -18.36 1.14
CA SER A 15 33.49 -17.45 0.00
C SER A 15 32.46 -17.73 -1.10
N ILE A 16 32.22 -19.00 -1.41
CA ILE A 16 31.20 -19.40 -2.40
C ILE A 16 29.79 -19.07 -1.88
N ILE A 17 29.49 -19.35 -0.61
CA ILE A 17 28.20 -19.02 0.01
C ILE A 17 27.96 -17.50 -0.04
N ALA A 18 28.95 -16.69 0.32
CA ALA A 18 28.84 -15.23 0.28
C ALA A 18 28.63 -14.69 -1.15
N ALA A 19 29.34 -15.25 -2.14
CA ALA A 19 29.15 -14.90 -3.55
C ALA A 19 27.74 -15.23 -4.04
N LEU A 20 27.21 -16.41 -3.69
CA LEU A 20 25.84 -16.82 -4.06
C LEU A 20 24.76 -15.94 -3.41
N MET A 21 24.90 -15.61 -2.12
CA MET A 21 23.95 -14.72 -1.45
C MET A 21 23.91 -13.34 -2.09
N THR A 22 25.07 -12.79 -2.45
CA THR A 22 25.18 -11.46 -3.10
C THR A 22 24.37 -11.39 -4.40
N VAL A 23 24.37 -12.46 -5.21
CA VAL A 23 23.62 -12.51 -6.47
C VAL A 23 22.12 -12.75 -6.25
N ALA A 24 21.75 -13.47 -5.19
CA ALA A 24 20.35 -13.85 -4.93
C ALA A 24 19.52 -12.75 -4.25
N THR A 25 20.11 -11.90 -3.39
CA THR A 25 19.39 -10.86 -2.64
C THR A 25 18.62 -9.81 -3.48
N PRO A 26 19.11 -9.27 -4.62
CA PRO A 26 18.42 -8.16 -5.29
C PRO A 26 17.02 -8.53 -5.84
N VAL A 27 16.77 -9.81 -6.13
CA VAL A 27 15.47 -10.27 -6.69
C VAL A 27 14.35 -10.14 -5.65
N GLY A 28 14.63 -10.39 -4.37
CA GLY A 28 13.63 -10.35 -3.30
C GLY A 28 13.08 -8.94 -3.03
N ILE A 29 13.91 -7.91 -3.18
CA ILE A 29 13.54 -6.52 -2.88
C ILE A 29 12.49 -6.00 -3.86
N ASN A 30 12.64 -6.31 -5.15
CA ASN A 30 11.69 -5.90 -6.19
C ASN A 30 10.33 -6.58 -6.05
N ALA A 31 10.32 -7.88 -5.73
CA ALA A 31 9.09 -8.64 -5.50
C ALA A 31 8.33 -8.10 -4.28
N LEU A 32 9.04 -7.77 -3.18
CA LEU A 32 8.45 -7.18 -1.99
C LEU A 32 7.82 -5.81 -2.29
N ALA A 33 8.51 -4.95 -3.05
CA ALA A 33 7.98 -3.66 -3.46
C ALA A 33 6.71 -3.79 -4.32
N GLN A 34 6.66 -4.79 -5.21
CA GLN A 34 5.49 -5.06 -6.04
C GLN A 34 4.30 -5.63 -5.23
N ALA A 35 4.57 -6.49 -4.25
CA ALA A 35 3.56 -7.00 -3.33
C ALA A 35 2.93 -5.87 -2.53
N LYS A 36 3.75 -4.97 -1.96
CA LYS A 36 3.28 -3.77 -1.26
C LYS A 36 2.41 -2.87 -2.15
N ALA A 37 2.86 -2.59 -3.37
CA ALA A 37 2.09 -1.79 -4.33
C ALA A 37 0.72 -2.41 -4.64
N THR A 38 0.67 -3.73 -4.81
CA THR A 38 -0.58 -4.47 -5.02
C THR A 38 -1.50 -4.39 -3.80
N SER A 39 -0.96 -4.54 -2.58
CA SER A 39 -1.73 -4.40 -1.35
C SER A 39 -2.33 -3.00 -1.20
N VAL A 40 -1.54 -1.94 -1.43
CA VAL A 40 -2.01 -0.55 -1.38
C VAL A 40 -3.07 -0.29 -2.45
N ALA A 41 -2.85 -0.75 -3.68
CA ALA A 41 -3.84 -0.61 -4.77
C ALA A 41 -5.16 -1.32 -4.45
N SER A 42 -5.10 -2.51 -3.85
CA SER A 42 -6.27 -3.26 -3.39
C SER A 42 -7.01 -2.53 -2.28
N ASN A 43 -6.29 -2.04 -1.27
CA ASN A 43 -6.87 -1.25 -0.17
C ASN A 43 -7.57 0.00 -0.69
N PHE A 44 -6.97 0.70 -1.66
CA PHE A 44 -7.59 1.84 -2.35
C PHE A 44 -8.93 1.47 -3.00
N ARG A 45 -9.02 0.34 -3.70
CA ARG A 45 -10.27 -0.13 -4.30
C ARG A 45 -11.33 -0.45 -3.25
N THR A 46 -10.95 -1.13 -2.17
CA THR A 46 -11.85 -1.45 -1.06
C THR A 46 -12.39 -0.19 -0.39
N LEU A 47 -11.52 0.80 -0.12
CA LEU A 47 -11.92 2.08 0.45
C LEU A 47 -12.83 2.86 -0.49
N GLN A 48 -12.48 2.91 -1.79
CA GLN A 48 -13.33 3.55 -2.79
C GLN A 48 -14.73 2.90 -2.83
N GLN A 49 -14.81 1.58 -2.82
CA GLN A 49 -16.09 0.86 -2.78
C GLN A 49 -16.88 1.18 -1.50
N GLY A 50 -16.21 1.19 -0.34
CA GLY A 50 -16.85 1.52 0.93
C GLY A 50 -17.38 2.96 0.97
N VAL A 51 -16.62 3.92 0.45
CA VAL A 51 -17.06 5.31 0.32
C VAL A 51 -18.25 5.40 -0.63
N THR A 52 -18.19 4.77 -1.80
CA THR A 52 -19.32 4.77 -2.74
C THR A 52 -20.58 4.16 -2.13
N GLN A 53 -20.46 3.05 -1.39
CA GLN A 53 -21.60 2.45 -0.69
C GLN A 53 -22.20 3.41 0.35
N MET A 54 -21.36 4.02 1.18
CA MET A 54 -21.79 5.04 2.14
C MET A 54 -22.56 6.17 1.43
N LEU A 55 -22.05 6.68 0.30
CA LEU A 55 -22.72 7.72 -0.49
C LEU A 55 -24.07 7.28 -1.09
N MET A 56 -24.23 5.99 -1.41
CA MET A 56 -25.47 5.45 -1.96
C MET A 56 -26.52 5.18 -0.88
N LEU A 57 -26.10 4.77 0.32
CA LEU A 57 -27.01 4.40 1.42
C LEU A 57 -27.36 5.58 2.32
N GLU A 58 -26.46 6.54 2.49
CA GLU A 58 -26.64 7.68 3.39
C GLU A 58 -26.90 8.98 2.62
N LYS A 59 -27.97 9.67 3.00
CA LYS A 59 -28.32 10.98 2.45
C LYS A 59 -27.40 12.10 2.95
N ASN A 60 -26.73 11.89 4.09
CA ASN A 60 -25.88 12.86 4.78
C ASN A 60 -24.61 12.19 5.32
N PRO A 61 -23.67 11.79 4.44
CA PRO A 61 -22.43 11.18 4.86
C PRO A 61 -21.58 12.19 5.67
N PRO A 62 -20.74 11.72 6.60
CA PRO A 62 -19.91 12.61 7.42
C PRO A 62 -18.94 13.41 6.54
N THR A 63 -18.94 14.73 6.74
CA THR A 63 -18.11 15.70 6.01
C THR A 63 -16.93 16.19 6.84
N SER A 64 -16.77 15.72 8.08
CA SER A 64 -15.70 16.08 9.00
C SER A 64 -15.43 14.94 10.00
N GLY A 65 -14.18 14.76 10.39
CA GLY A 65 -13.74 13.69 11.31
C GLY A 65 -12.99 12.55 10.61
N ASP A 66 -12.73 11.46 11.34
CA ASP A 66 -12.11 10.26 10.80
C ASP A 66 -13.15 9.43 10.04
N ILE A 67 -13.27 9.73 8.74
CA ILE A 67 -14.20 9.06 7.83
C ILE A 67 -13.81 7.57 7.66
N VAL A 68 -12.52 7.21 7.80
CA VAL A 68 -12.10 5.80 7.71
C VAL A 68 -12.66 5.01 8.90
N ALA A 69 -12.57 5.56 10.11
CA ALA A 69 -13.18 4.96 11.30
C ALA A 69 -14.71 4.83 11.17
N TYR A 70 -15.36 5.81 10.54
CA TYR A 70 -16.79 5.74 10.24
C TYR A 70 -17.15 4.59 9.28
N LEU A 71 -16.35 4.39 8.23
CA LEU A 71 -16.55 3.28 7.29
C LEU A 71 -16.44 1.91 7.98
N VAL A 72 -15.52 1.77 8.95
CA VAL A 72 -15.39 0.54 9.75
C VAL A 72 -16.59 0.37 10.69
N SER A 73 -16.98 1.43 11.40
CA SER A 73 -18.07 1.40 12.37
C SER A 73 -19.41 1.01 11.73
N ASN A 74 -19.68 1.53 10.52
CA ASN A 74 -20.90 1.22 9.78
C ASN A 74 -20.76 -0.03 8.89
N LYS A 75 -19.67 -0.80 9.03
CA LYS A 75 -19.39 -2.05 8.30
C LYS A 75 -19.32 -1.90 6.77
N TYR A 76 -19.08 -0.70 6.26
CA TYR A 76 -18.78 -0.49 4.83
C TYR A 76 -17.41 -1.06 4.44
N ILE A 77 -16.49 -1.17 5.40
CA ILE A 77 -15.22 -1.88 5.26
C ILE A 77 -14.98 -2.78 6.48
N SER A 78 -14.39 -3.95 6.26
CA SER A 78 -14.18 -4.95 7.33
C SER A 78 -12.91 -4.72 8.14
N SER A 79 -11.99 -3.87 7.66
CA SER A 79 -10.71 -3.62 8.31
C SER A 79 -10.28 -2.18 8.08
N TYR A 80 -9.60 -1.59 9.06
CA TYR A 80 -8.98 -0.28 8.96
C TYR A 80 -7.60 -0.44 8.29
N PRO A 81 -7.43 -0.09 7.00
CA PRO A 81 -6.12 -0.17 6.39
C PRO A 81 -5.21 0.94 6.96
N GLN A 82 -4.07 0.54 7.54
CA GLN A 82 -3.12 1.50 8.11
C GLN A 82 -2.46 2.36 7.03
N GLY A 83 -2.21 3.63 7.36
CA GLY A 83 -1.61 4.60 6.45
C GLY A 83 -2.58 5.24 5.46
N PHE A 84 -3.89 5.02 5.60
CA PHE A 84 -4.90 5.70 4.80
C PHE A 84 -5.66 6.73 5.62
N GLN A 85 -5.96 7.87 5.00
CA GLN A 85 -6.82 8.89 5.55
C GLN A 85 -7.82 9.34 4.50
N ILE A 86 -9.09 9.46 4.87
CA ILE A 86 -10.13 9.99 4.00
C ILE A 86 -10.46 11.40 4.48
N THR A 87 -10.34 12.37 3.57
CA THR A 87 -10.69 13.77 3.83
C THR A 87 -11.80 14.19 2.88
N TYR A 88 -12.80 14.91 3.37
CA TYR A 88 -13.83 15.49 2.52
C TYR A 88 -13.40 16.88 2.04
N ASN A 89 -13.35 17.10 0.73
CA ASN A 89 -13.14 18.41 0.15
C ASN A 89 -14.49 19.10 -0.09
N THR A 90 -14.77 20.15 0.69
CA THR A 90 -16.00 20.95 0.60
C THR A 90 -16.12 21.73 -0.71
N THR A 91 -15.01 22.00 -1.40
CA THR A 91 -14.97 22.77 -2.65
C THR A 91 -15.27 21.89 -3.85
N GLU A 92 -14.68 20.70 -3.90
CA GLU A 92 -14.86 19.74 -5.01
C GLU A 92 -16.05 18.79 -4.81
N LYS A 93 -16.71 18.83 -3.64
CA LYS A 93 -17.76 17.86 -3.28
C LYS A 93 -17.27 16.43 -3.56
N ALA A 94 -16.11 16.10 -3.00
CA ALA A 94 -15.46 14.82 -3.23
C ALA A 94 -14.76 14.31 -1.96
N TYR A 95 -14.80 13.00 -1.77
CA TYR A 95 -14.03 12.30 -0.76
C TYR A 95 -12.66 11.95 -1.34
N ILE A 96 -11.60 12.46 -0.72
CA ILE A 96 -10.21 12.24 -1.11
C ILE A 96 -9.62 11.20 -0.19
N ILE A 97 -9.36 10.01 -0.72
CA ILE A 97 -8.64 8.94 -0.03
C ILE A 97 -7.15 9.20 -0.26
N THR A 98 -6.39 9.45 0.80
CA THR A 98 -4.94 9.73 0.74
C THR A 98 -4.15 8.61 1.41
N TYR A 99 -3.09 8.16 0.77
CA TYR A 99 -2.09 7.30 1.40
C TYR A 99 -0.98 8.16 2.01
N LEU A 100 -0.77 8.01 3.32
CA LEU A 100 0.16 8.79 4.12
C LEU A 100 1.58 8.25 4.09
N ASN A 101 1.76 6.96 3.84
CA ASN A 101 3.09 6.35 3.84
C ASN A 101 3.78 6.56 2.48
N ALA A 102 5.06 6.93 2.51
CA ALA A 102 5.90 7.09 1.32
C ALA A 102 6.72 5.83 1.00
N ASP A 103 6.30 4.66 1.49
CA ASP A 103 7.07 3.41 1.38
C ASP A 103 6.78 2.59 0.11
N VAL A 104 5.92 3.13 -0.77
CA VAL A 104 5.47 2.46 -2.00
C VAL A 104 5.70 3.36 -3.20
N ASP A 105 6.22 2.76 -4.28
CA ASP A 105 6.47 3.45 -5.54
C ASP A 105 5.15 3.90 -6.19
N PRO A 106 4.91 5.21 -6.34
CA PRO A 106 3.67 5.74 -6.86
C PRO A 106 3.38 5.33 -8.31
N VAL A 107 4.42 5.10 -9.12
CA VAL A 107 4.27 4.69 -10.52
C VAL A 107 3.72 3.26 -10.60
N LYS A 108 4.17 2.38 -9.70
CA LYS A 108 3.68 0.99 -9.60
C LYS A 108 2.25 0.91 -9.10
N VAL A 109 1.85 1.78 -8.17
CA VAL A 109 0.46 1.80 -7.70
C VAL A 109 -0.48 2.32 -8.78
N LYS A 110 -0.07 3.37 -9.51
CA LYS A 110 -0.86 3.94 -10.62
C LYS A 110 -1.04 2.95 -11.78
N SER A 111 -0.02 2.14 -12.10
CA SER A 111 -0.18 1.12 -13.14
C SER A 111 -1.14 0.00 -12.74
N LEU A 112 -1.23 -0.31 -11.45
CA LEU A 112 -2.16 -1.30 -10.90
C LEU A 112 -3.57 -0.74 -10.69
N ASN A 113 -3.71 0.55 -10.42
CA ASN A 113 -4.99 1.22 -10.26
C ASN A 113 -4.98 2.61 -10.91
N GLN A 114 -5.55 2.71 -12.10
CA GLN A 114 -5.59 3.95 -12.90
C GLN A 114 -6.41 5.07 -12.24
N SER A 115 -7.29 4.73 -11.29
CA SER A 115 -8.07 5.70 -10.52
C SER A 115 -7.24 6.42 -9.45
N VAL A 116 -5.99 5.97 -9.21
CA VAL A 116 -5.07 6.61 -8.27
C VAL A 116 -4.32 7.74 -8.96
N GLU A 117 -4.53 8.94 -8.46
CA GLU A 117 -3.86 10.17 -8.86
C GLU A 117 -2.74 10.51 -7.86
N LEU A 118 -1.85 11.41 -8.28
CA LEU A 118 -0.82 11.97 -7.40
C LEU A 118 -1.24 13.38 -7.05
N ASP A 119 -1.32 13.67 -5.76
CA ASP A 119 -1.50 15.03 -5.27
C ASP A 119 -0.23 15.87 -5.53
N SER A 120 -0.35 17.19 -5.42
CA SER A 120 0.76 18.15 -5.53
C SER A 120 1.90 17.92 -4.53
N SER A 121 1.65 17.11 -3.49
CA SER A 121 2.65 16.63 -2.53
C SER A 121 3.24 15.24 -2.86
N ASN A 122 3.02 14.74 -4.08
CA ASN A 122 3.48 13.43 -4.57
C ASN A 122 2.91 12.22 -3.78
N LYS A 123 1.76 12.40 -3.13
CA LYS A 123 1.04 11.37 -2.39
C LYS A 123 -0.02 10.72 -3.26
N LEU A 124 -0.21 9.42 -3.09
CA LEU A 124 -1.24 8.66 -3.79
C LEU A 124 -2.62 9.04 -3.25
N ILE A 125 -3.49 9.51 -4.14
CA ILE A 125 -4.86 9.92 -3.82
C ILE A 125 -5.88 9.26 -4.75
N ILE A 126 -7.08 8.98 -4.24
CA ILE A 126 -8.26 8.68 -5.07
C ILE A 126 -9.33 9.71 -4.73
N LYS A 127 -9.90 10.35 -5.75
CA LYS A 127 -11.04 11.24 -5.61
C LYS A 127 -12.33 10.46 -5.91
N VAL A 128 -13.26 10.45 -4.96
CA VAL A 128 -14.60 9.90 -5.13
C VAL A 128 -15.60 11.07 -5.12
N PRO A 129 -16.10 11.51 -6.30
CA PRO A 129 -17.06 12.59 -6.37
C PRO A 129 -18.42 12.16 -5.81
N ILE A 130 -19.13 13.08 -5.14
CA ILE A 130 -20.56 12.90 -4.87
C ILE A 130 -21.36 13.27 -6.12
N MET A 131 -22.26 12.37 -6.55
CA MET A 131 -23.12 12.54 -7.72
C MET A 131 -24.34 13.40 -7.40
#